data_AF-A0A7S3FN30-F1
#
_entry.id   AF-A0A7S3FN30-F1
#
_cell.length_a   1.000
_cell.length_b   1.000
_cell.length_c   1.000
_cell.angle_alpha   90.00
_cell.angle_beta   90.00
_cell.angle_gamma   90.00
#
_symmetry.space_group_name_H-M   'P 1'
#
loop_
_entity.id
_entity.type
_entity.pdbx_description
1 polymer ?
#
loop_
_entity_poly.entity_id
_entity_poly.type
_entity_poly.pdbx_seq_one_letter_code
_entity_poly.pdbx_strand_id
1 'polypeptide(L)'
;MADDFVFMGPVVGPLNAIDYLGTLGVFKVYDAFPDVQVNMAPFTQDPHEHKRFWSIIRVTGTHTGELDVGDAKVPPSGKRMRVGPQAVSVTFNDADKVVRMTGGYIADVRDGETGDAGAMFA
;
A
#
# COMPACT_ATOMS: atom_id res chain seq x y z
N MET A 1 0.88 -9.98 -12.89
CA MET A 1 1.62 -10.63 -11.78
C MET A 1 2.11 -11.98 -12.27
N ALA A 2 3.25 -12.46 -11.77
CA ALA A 2 3.72 -13.82 -12.01
C ALA A 2 2.94 -14.84 -11.16
N ASP A 3 3.07 -16.12 -11.47
CA ASP A 3 2.35 -17.20 -10.76
C ASP A 3 2.90 -17.38 -9.34
N ASP A 4 4.18 -17.07 -9.13
CA ASP A 4 4.90 -17.07 -7.85
C ASP A 4 4.89 -15.70 -7.16
N PHE A 5 3.96 -14.81 -7.53
CA PHE A 5 3.85 -13.48 -6.94
C PHE A 5 3.59 -13.52 -5.44
N VAL A 6 4.29 -12.67 -4.69
CA VAL A 6 4.07 -12.44 -3.26
C VAL A 6 3.98 -10.95 -2.93
N PHE A 7 2.88 -10.57 -2.29
CA PHE A 7 2.73 -9.27 -1.63
C PHE A 7 3.10 -9.36 -0.15
N MET A 8 3.81 -8.35 0.36
CA MET A 8 4.12 -8.21 1.79
C MET A 8 3.97 -6.77 2.27
N GLY A 9 2.99 -6.54 3.14
CA GLY A 9 2.77 -5.29 3.84
C GLY A 9 3.35 -5.33 5.27
N PRO A 10 3.31 -4.19 5.98
CA PRO A 10 3.72 -4.13 7.39
C PRO A 10 2.87 -5.00 8.31
N VAL A 11 1.57 -5.12 8.00
CA VAL A 11 0.58 -5.86 8.80
C VAL A 11 0.03 -7.08 8.05
N VAL A 12 -0.14 -6.96 6.72
CA VAL A 12 -0.79 -7.98 5.88
C VAL A 12 0.22 -8.69 4.99
N GLY A 13 0.19 -10.02 4.99
CA GLY A 13 0.97 -10.87 4.10
C GLY A 13 1.75 -11.97 4.85
N PRO A 14 2.45 -12.85 4.13
CA PRO A 14 2.57 -12.89 2.67
C PRO A 14 1.25 -13.27 1.98
N LEU A 15 0.90 -12.59 0.88
CA LEU A 15 -0.28 -12.91 0.06
C LEU A 15 0.15 -13.32 -1.35
N ASN A 16 -0.49 -14.36 -1.91
CA ASN A 16 -0.39 -14.65 -3.33
C ASN A 16 -1.24 -13.65 -4.16
N ALA A 17 -1.24 -13.79 -5.49
CA ALA A 17 -1.94 -12.84 -6.36
C ALA A 17 -3.46 -12.83 -6.15
N ILE A 18 -4.07 -14.00 -5.90
CA ILE A 18 -5.51 -14.13 -5.68
C ILE A 18 -5.90 -13.45 -4.36
N ASP A 19 -5.17 -13.76 -3.29
CA ASP A 19 -5.43 -13.20 -1.97
C ASP A 19 -5.19 -11.69 -1.96
N TYR A 20 -4.13 -11.21 -2.60
CA TYR A 20 -3.84 -9.78 -2.72
C TYR A 20 -4.97 -9.01 -3.40
N LEU A 21 -5.47 -9.50 -4.54
CA LEU A 21 -6.59 -8.88 -5.25
C LEU A 21 -7.89 -8.96 -4.46
N GLY A 22 -8.13 -10.08 -3.78
CA GLY A 22 -9.26 -10.25 -2.87
C GLY A 22 -9.22 -9.23 -1.73
N THR A 23 -8.08 -9.08 -1.07
CA THR A 23 -7.86 -8.13 0.02
C THR A 23 -8.09 -6.68 -0.43
N LEU A 24 -7.55 -6.26 -1.58
CA LEU A 24 -7.84 -4.93 -2.15
C LEU A 24 -9.33 -4.75 -2.44
N GLY A 25 -10.00 -5.80 -2.95
CA GLY A 25 -11.43 -5.80 -3.22
C GLY A 25 -12.30 -5.73 -1.96
N VAL A 26 -11.83 -6.26 -0.82
CA VAL A 26 -12.52 -6.22 0.48
C VAL A 26 -12.39 -4.84 1.12
N PHE A 27 -11.18 -4.28 1.18
CA PHE A 27 -10.98 -2.99 1.85
C PHE A 27 -11.71 -1.83 1.15
N LYS A 28 -12.07 -1.99 -0.13
CA LYS A 28 -12.81 -1.00 -0.94
C LYS A 28 -12.36 0.42 -0.66
N VAL A 29 -11.03 0.61 -0.59
CA VAL A 29 -10.45 1.84 -0.06
C VAL A 29 -10.90 3.06 -0.85
N TYR A 30 -11.19 2.89 -2.15
CA TYR A 30 -11.73 3.93 -3.03
C TYR A 30 -13.19 4.31 -2.72
N ASP A 31 -14.00 3.40 -2.16
CA ASP A 31 -15.36 3.72 -1.73
C ASP A 31 -15.32 4.50 -0.41
N ALA A 32 -14.41 4.13 0.50
CA ALA A 32 -14.21 4.81 1.78
C ALA A 32 -13.51 6.17 1.63
N PHE A 33 -12.58 6.29 0.68
CA PHE A 33 -11.76 7.47 0.38
C PHE A 33 -11.82 7.80 -1.13
N PRO A 34 -12.92 8.37 -1.63
CA PRO A 34 -13.11 8.64 -3.07
C PRO A 34 -12.16 9.69 -3.63
N ASP A 35 -11.58 10.54 -2.77
CA ASP A 35 -10.57 11.55 -3.10
C ASP A 35 -9.14 11.08 -2.80
N VAL A 36 -8.92 9.76 -2.66
CA VAL A 36 -7.59 9.22 -2.38
C VAL A 36 -6.58 9.63 -3.46
N GLN A 37 -5.42 10.11 -3.02
CA GLN A 37 -4.30 10.48 -3.86
C GLN A 37 -3.04 9.81 -3.36
N VAL A 38 -2.30 9.19 -4.28
CA VAL A 38 -0.98 8.62 -4.04
C VAL A 38 0.04 9.48 -4.76
N ASN A 39 0.79 10.28 -3.99
CA ASN A 39 1.91 11.05 -4.50
C ASN A 39 3.18 10.21 -4.41
N MET A 40 3.89 10.06 -5.52
CA MET A 40 4.97 9.09 -5.66
C MET A 40 6.23 9.73 -6.23
N ALA A 41 7.37 9.47 -5.58
CA ALA A 41 8.67 9.79 -6.14
C ALA A 41 9.01 8.86 -7.32
N PRO A 42 9.92 9.24 -8.23
CA PRO A 42 10.42 8.33 -9.25
C PRO A 42 10.95 7.03 -8.63
N PHE A 43 10.72 5.91 -9.31
CA PHE A 43 11.33 4.66 -8.90
C PHE A 43 12.84 4.69 -9.12
N THR A 44 13.59 4.21 -8.14
CA THR A 44 15.04 3.99 -8.23
C THR A 44 15.33 2.50 -8.22
N GLN A 45 16.29 2.06 -9.02
CA GLN A 45 16.72 0.66 -9.03
C GLN A 45 17.44 0.33 -7.72
N ASP A 46 17.18 -0.85 -7.18
CA ASP A 46 17.91 -1.37 -6.03
C ASP A 46 19.39 -1.59 -6.41
N PRO A 47 20.35 -1.17 -5.57
CA PRO A 47 21.77 -1.27 -5.88
C PRO A 47 22.33 -2.70 -5.85
N HIS A 48 21.62 -3.65 -5.24
CA HIS A 48 22.04 -5.04 -5.10
C HIS A 48 21.16 -6.01 -5.88
N GLU A 49 19.88 -5.68 -6.05
CA GLU A 49 18.91 -6.50 -6.76
C GLU A 49 18.39 -5.79 -8.02
N HIS A 50 19.08 -5.99 -9.15
CA HIS A 50 18.84 -5.22 -10.39
C HIS A 50 17.41 -5.26 -10.95
N LYS A 51 16.59 -6.24 -10.59
CA LYS A 51 15.18 -6.30 -11.05
C LYS A 51 14.20 -5.77 -10.00
N ARG A 52 14.70 -5.20 -8.90
CA ARG A 52 13.92 -4.55 -7.85
C ARG A 52 14.04 -3.03 -7.97
N PHE A 53 12.92 -2.36 -7.76
CA PHE A 53 12.81 -0.92 -7.80
C PHE A 53 12.06 -0.42 -6.57
N TRP A 54 12.53 0.69 -6.01
CA TRP A 54 12.00 1.32 -4.81
C TRP A 54 11.41 2.69 -5.13
N SER A 55 10.37 3.08 -4.40
CA SER A 55 9.87 4.46 -4.40
C SER A 55 9.39 4.85 -3.01
N ILE A 56 9.34 6.15 -2.76
CA ILE A 56 8.69 6.75 -1.60
C ILE A 56 7.36 7.32 -2.04
N ILE A 57 6.28 6.93 -1.34
CA ILE A 57 4.94 7.47 -1.56
C ILE A 57 4.41 8.19 -0.33
N ARG A 58 3.48 9.12 -0.56
CA ARG A 58 2.60 9.70 0.45
C ARG A 58 1.17 9.56 -0.02
N VAL A 59 0.29 9.16 0.89
CA VAL A 59 -1.12 8.96 0.58
C VAL A 59 -1.95 9.98 1.34
N THR A 60 -2.93 10.58 0.67
CA THR A 60 -3.94 11.40 1.32
C THR A 60 -5.32 10.99 0.88
N GLY A 61 -6.32 11.19 1.72
CA GLY A 61 -7.73 11.01 1.37
C GLY A 61 -8.64 11.46 2.52
N THR A 62 -9.93 11.58 2.26
CA THR A 62 -10.95 11.95 3.24
C THR A 62 -11.89 10.76 3.45
N HIS A 63 -12.07 10.34 4.70
CA HIS A 63 -12.91 9.19 5.03
C HIS A 63 -14.40 9.55 4.96
N THR A 64 -15.01 9.34 3.80
CA THR A 64 -16.42 9.71 3.52
C THR A 64 -17.34 8.51 3.30
N GLY A 65 -16.80 7.32 3.03
CA GLY A 65 -17.56 6.06 2.97
C GLY A 65 -17.34 5.21 4.22
N GLU A 66 -18.08 4.10 4.33
CA GLU A 66 -17.81 3.07 5.35
C GLU A 66 -16.56 2.29 4.95
N LEU A 67 -15.61 2.14 5.87
CA LEU A 67 -14.40 1.35 5.68
C LEU A 67 -14.58 -0.05 6.30
N ASP A 68 -14.47 -1.09 5.48
CA ASP A 68 -14.48 -2.48 5.93
C ASP A 68 -13.05 -2.93 6.22
N VAL A 69 -12.73 -3.24 7.48
CA VAL A 69 -11.42 -3.74 7.91
C VAL A 69 -11.46 -5.24 8.25
N GLY A 70 -12.42 -5.98 7.70
CA GLY A 70 -12.62 -7.42 7.90
C GLY A 70 -13.51 -7.71 9.11
N ASP A 71 -12.96 -7.59 10.31
CA ASP A 71 -13.70 -7.91 11.56
C ASP A 71 -14.59 -6.76 12.05
N ALA A 72 -14.46 -5.59 11.45
CA ALA A 72 -15.21 -4.39 11.82
C ALA A 72 -15.50 -3.51 10.60
N LYS A 73 -16.59 -2.76 10.71
CA LYS A 73 -16.96 -1.68 9.79
C LYS A 73 -16.79 -0.35 10.51
N VAL A 74 -15.97 0.53 9.94
CA VAL A 74 -15.71 1.86 10.48
C VAL A 74 -16.59 2.86 9.75
N PRO A 75 -17.52 3.56 10.44
CA PRO A 75 -18.39 4.55 9.79
C PRO A 75 -17.58 5.77 9.32
N PRO A 76 -18.07 6.50 8.31
CA PRO A 76 -17.36 7.66 7.77
C PRO A 76 -17.13 8.70 8.87
N SER A 77 -15.88 9.10 9.03
CA SER A 77 -15.47 10.03 10.10
C SER A 77 -15.36 11.48 9.62
N GLY A 78 -15.33 11.70 8.30
CA GLY A 78 -15.07 13.01 7.69
C GLY A 78 -13.65 13.53 7.91
N LYS A 79 -12.77 12.74 8.54
CA LYS A 79 -11.37 13.13 8.79
C LYS A 79 -10.55 12.92 7.52
N ARG A 80 -9.59 13.82 7.32
CA ARG A 80 -8.54 13.66 6.31
C ARG A 80 -7.43 12.80 6.91
N MET A 81 -6.96 11.85 6.11
CA MET A 81 -5.82 11.00 6.37
C MET A 81 -4.60 11.55 5.61
N ARG A 82 -3.43 11.57 6.26
CA ARG A 82 -2.11 11.71 5.63
C ARG A 82 -1.19 10.58 6.08
N VAL A 83 -0.90 9.65 5.17
CA VAL A 83 -0.02 8.50 5.41
C VAL A 83 1.32 8.69 4.72
N GLY A 84 2.38 8.26 5.39
CA GLY A 84 3.73 8.28 4.87
C GLY A 84 4.47 9.58 5.15
N PRO A 85 5.77 9.63 4.81
CA PRO A 85 6.40 8.92 3.71
C PRO A 85 6.55 7.43 3.99
N GLN A 86 6.25 6.62 2.97
CA GLN A 86 6.41 5.17 3.06
C GLN A 86 7.14 4.61 1.86
N ALA A 87 8.02 3.64 2.12
CA ALA A 87 8.78 2.92 1.12
C ALA A 87 7.97 1.76 0.55
N VAL A 88 7.87 1.72 -0.77
CA VAL A 88 7.30 0.63 -1.56
C VAL A 88 8.34 0.08 -2.52
N SER A 89 8.20 -1.19 -2.88
CA SER A 89 9.06 -1.83 -3.87
C SER A 89 8.27 -2.77 -4.76
N VAL A 90 8.77 -2.93 -5.97
CA VAL A 90 8.31 -3.91 -6.95
C VAL A 90 9.53 -4.64 -7.49
N THR A 91 9.46 -5.97 -7.55
CA THR A 91 10.50 -6.82 -8.14
C THR A 91 9.93 -7.56 -9.33
N PHE A 92 10.66 -7.56 -10.44
CA PHE A 92 10.33 -8.25 -11.68
C PHE A 92 11.16 -9.52 -11.84
N ASN A 93 10.65 -10.50 -12.57
CA ASN A 93 11.45 -11.61 -13.09
C ASN A 93 11.99 -11.32 -14.49
N ASP A 94 12.69 -12.28 -15.09
CA ASP A 94 13.27 -12.15 -16.44
C ASP A 94 12.22 -12.10 -17.56
N ALA A 95 10.98 -12.48 -17.27
CA ALA A 95 9.83 -12.31 -18.17
C ALA A 95 9.08 -10.99 -17.94
N ASP A 96 9.70 -10.05 -17.21
CA ASP A 96 9.16 -8.73 -16.84
C ASP A 96 7.79 -8.80 -16.14
N LYS A 97 7.52 -9.89 -15.43
CA LYS A 97 6.34 -10.03 -14.56
C LYS A 97 6.72 -9.69 -13.12
N VAL A 98 5.82 -9.01 -12.41
CA VAL A 98 5.99 -8.72 -10.97
C VAL A 98 5.92 -10.03 -10.15
N VAL A 99 6.98 -10.31 -9.40
CA VAL A 99 7.10 -11.45 -8.47
C VAL A 99 7.03 -11.04 -7.00
N ARG A 100 7.41 -9.81 -6.65
CA ARG A 100 7.31 -9.30 -5.27
C ARG A 100 6.84 -7.86 -5.25
N MET A 101 5.98 -7.53 -4.30
CA MET A 101 5.53 -6.17 -4.05
C MET A 101 5.39 -5.88 -2.56
N THR A 102 5.69 -4.66 -2.12
CA THR A 102 5.49 -4.24 -0.73
C THR A 102 4.37 -3.24 -0.54
N GLY A 103 3.68 -3.31 0.61
CA GLY A 103 2.48 -2.51 0.92
C GLY A 103 2.71 -1.07 1.39
N GLY A 104 3.95 -0.66 1.64
CA GLY A 104 4.29 0.67 2.15
C GLY A 104 4.72 0.62 3.61
N TYR A 105 6.03 0.64 3.85
CA TYR A 105 6.62 0.70 5.19
C TYR A 105 6.97 2.14 5.53
N ILE A 106 6.51 2.65 6.68
CA ILE A 106 6.77 4.03 7.10
C ILE A 106 8.28 4.28 7.19
N ALA A 107 8.76 5.29 6.48
CA ALA A 107 10.16 5.70 6.45
C ALA A 107 10.48 6.78 7.50
N ASP A 108 9.50 7.60 7.88
CA ASP A 108 9.61 8.59 8.96
C ASP A 108 8.27 8.70 9.70
N VAL A 109 8.22 8.19 10.94
CA VAL A 109 7.01 8.17 11.79
C VAL A 109 6.56 9.57 12.25
N ARG A 110 7.37 10.61 12.00
CA ARG A 110 7.06 12.00 12.38
C ARG A 110 6.36 12.76 11.26
N ASP A 111 6.44 12.27 10.02
CA ASP A 111 5.76 12.86 8.87
C ASP A 111 4.55 11.99 8.53
N GLY A 112 3.37 12.57 8.66
CA GLY A 112 2.09 11.86 8.57
C GLY A 112 1.29 11.91 9.88
N GLU A 113 0.18 11.18 9.91
CA GLU A 113 -0.76 11.14 11.05
C GLU A 113 -0.94 9.72 11.60
N THR A 114 -0.29 8.72 11.01
CA THR A 114 -0.53 7.29 11.26
C THR A 114 0.56 6.61 12.07
N GLY A 115 1.58 7.34 12.53
CA GLY A 115 2.70 6.76 13.28
C GLY A 115 3.47 5.74 12.45
N ASP A 116 3.56 4.50 12.93
CA ASP A 116 4.20 3.37 12.22
C ASP A 116 3.24 2.58 11.33
N ALA A 117 1.95 2.93 11.32
CA ALA A 117 0.95 2.29 10.48
C ALA A 117 1.05 2.81 9.02
N GLY A 118 1.68 2.00 8.16
CA GLY A 118 1.84 2.27 6.73
C GLY A 118 0.66 1.83 5.86
N ALA A 119 0.89 1.63 4.56
CA ALA A 119 -0.15 1.31 3.57
C ALA A 119 -1.28 2.36 3.52
N MET A 120 -2.50 1.94 3.88
CA MET A 120 -3.74 2.73 3.84
C MET A 120 -4.42 2.80 5.22
N PHE A 121 -3.66 2.63 6.30
CA PHE A 121 -4.23 2.80 7.64
C PHE A 121 -4.58 4.28 7.88
N ALA A 122 -5.77 4.53 8.44
CA ALA A 122 -6.36 5.84 8.67
C ALA A 122 -6.73 6.04 10.14
#